data_AF-A0A089Z3B6-F1
#
_entry.id   AF-A0A089Z3B6-F1
#
_cell.length_a   1.000
_cell.length_b   1.000
_cell.length_c   1.000
_cell.angle_alpha   90.00
_cell.angle_beta   90.00
_cell.angle_gamma   90.00
#
_symmetry.space_group_name_H-M   'P 1'
#
loop_
_entity.id
_entity.type
_entity.pdbx_description
1 polymer ?
#
loop_
_entity_poly.entity_id
_entity_poly.type
_entity_poly.pdbx_seq_one_letter_code
_entity_poly.pdbx_strand_id
1 'polypeptide(L)'
;MVLSLGVTLLAGGVMYLFIPHEDGEPDLKPVDYRVELLTAQRAAPYPVAAPEGLPGGWKATSVRYQGIENDTWHLGFHTPDGQYVEIKQSTEKPSRFIDETTDGARATKATEEIGGRTWTRYTGGRYDALVLLAGGADGADGADGAKGADGAGARGATTVVAGTGSFAQLKQMAAALKLG
;
A
#
# COMPACT_ATOMS: atom_id res chain seq x y z
N MET A 1 -1.51 39.38 13.17
CA MET A 1 -1.17 38.12 12.45
C MET A 1 -0.37 37.14 13.33
N VAL A 2 0.45 37.59 14.30
CA VAL A 2 1.20 36.71 15.23
C VAL A 2 0.33 35.99 16.28
N LEU A 3 -0.80 36.58 16.69
CA LEU A 3 -1.70 35.97 17.69
C LEU A 3 -2.37 34.67 17.21
N SER A 4 -2.71 34.56 15.92
CA SER A 4 -3.32 33.35 15.33
C SER A 4 -2.31 32.20 15.15
N LEU A 5 -1.03 32.51 14.91
CA LEU A 5 0.04 31.52 14.88
C LEU A 5 0.27 30.91 16.27
N GLY A 6 0.27 31.75 17.31
CA GLY A 6 0.38 31.30 18.69
C GLY A 6 -0.73 30.34 19.10
N VAL A 7 -1.98 30.62 18.72
CA VAL A 7 -3.14 29.74 19.02
C VAL A 7 -3.07 28.41 18.26
N THR A 8 -2.59 28.42 17.03
CA THR A 8 -2.46 27.20 16.22
C THR A 8 -1.33 26.30 16.73
N LEU A 9 -0.20 26.88 17.12
CA LEU A 9 0.90 26.16 17.76
C LEU A 9 0.52 25.64 19.15
N LEU A 10 -0.30 26.38 19.90
CA LEU A 10 -0.85 25.93 21.17
C LEU A 10 -1.80 24.75 20.99
N ALA A 11 -2.68 24.79 19.99
CA ALA A 11 -3.58 23.69 19.66
C ALA A 11 -2.83 22.44 19.17
N GLY A 12 -1.81 22.62 18.33
CA GLY A 12 -0.92 21.54 17.91
C GLY A 12 -0.09 20.96 19.06
N GLY A 13 0.42 21.82 19.95
CA GLY A 13 1.18 21.43 21.12
C GLY A 13 0.35 20.69 22.17
N VAL A 14 -0.93 21.08 22.35
CA VAL A 14 -1.87 20.35 23.22
C VAL A 14 -2.21 18.99 22.61
N MET A 15 -2.50 18.91 21.29
CA MET A 15 -2.67 17.62 20.63
C MET A 15 -1.43 16.72 20.75
N TYR A 16 -0.24 17.31 20.64
CA TYR A 16 1.02 16.61 20.82
C TYR A 16 1.22 16.12 22.26
N LEU A 17 0.83 16.89 23.27
CA LEU A 17 0.90 16.52 24.70
C LEU A 17 -0.06 15.38 25.07
N PHE A 18 -1.15 15.22 24.33
CA PHE A 18 -2.08 14.08 24.47
C PHE A 18 -1.69 12.87 23.60
N ILE A 19 -0.67 12.98 22.75
CA ILE A 19 -0.03 11.83 22.09
C ILE A 19 1.06 11.31 23.05
N PRO A 20 0.87 10.15 23.69
CA PRO A 20 1.89 9.59 24.57
C PRO A 20 3.18 9.38 23.78
N HIS A 21 4.23 10.11 24.16
CA HIS A 21 5.58 9.91 23.67
C HIS A 21 6.26 8.91 24.59
N GLU A 22 6.22 7.64 24.22
CA GLU A 22 6.99 6.61 24.88
C GLU A 22 8.37 6.53 24.21
N ASP A 23 9.39 7.02 24.92
CA ASP A 23 10.80 6.82 24.59
C ASP A 23 11.17 5.35 24.84
N GLY A 24 11.01 4.52 23.81
CA GLY A 24 11.43 3.12 23.76
C GLY A 24 11.12 2.57 22.37
N GLU A 25 11.93 1.65 21.85
CA GLU A 25 11.63 0.94 20.59
C GLU A 25 10.16 0.51 20.61
N PRO A 26 9.29 1.11 19.78
CA PRO A 26 7.87 1.05 20.04
C PRO A 26 7.47 -0.41 19.99
N ASP A 27 6.93 -0.92 21.10
CA ASP A 27 6.18 -2.17 21.07
C ASP A 27 4.91 -1.87 20.29
N LEU A 28 5.05 -1.87 18.96
CA LEU A 28 3.97 -1.66 18.01
C LEU A 28 2.94 -2.73 18.32
N LYS A 29 1.89 -2.35 19.04
CA LYS A 29 0.77 -3.24 19.33
C LYS A 29 0.16 -3.61 17.98
N PRO A 30 0.22 -4.88 17.55
CA PRO A 30 -0.29 -5.27 16.24
C PRO A 30 -1.76 -4.87 16.17
N VAL A 31 -2.10 -4.03 15.21
CA VAL A 31 -3.50 -3.68 14.96
C VAL A 31 -4.17 -4.90 14.36
N ASP A 32 -5.23 -5.39 15.01
CA ASP A 32 -6.07 -6.40 14.40
C ASP A 32 -6.89 -5.74 13.28
N TYR A 33 -6.55 -6.07 12.04
CA TYR A 33 -7.18 -5.51 10.84
C TYR A 33 -8.30 -6.40 10.29
N ARG A 34 -8.67 -7.49 10.98
CA ARG A 34 -9.66 -8.45 10.48
C ARG A 34 -11.05 -7.84 10.31
N VAL A 35 -11.46 -6.98 11.23
CA VAL A 35 -12.81 -6.38 11.21
C VAL A 35 -12.91 -5.41 10.03
N GLU A 36 -11.89 -4.60 9.83
CA GLU A 36 -11.77 -3.65 8.73
C GLU A 36 -11.64 -4.37 7.40
N LEU A 37 -10.87 -5.46 7.34
CA LEU A 37 -10.76 -6.31 6.16
C LEU A 37 -12.10 -6.91 5.77
N LEU A 38 -12.85 -7.49 6.71
CA LEU A 38 -14.19 -8.04 6.44
C LEU A 38 -15.17 -6.96 5.99
N THR A 39 -15.03 -5.75 6.52
CA THR A 39 -15.86 -4.60 6.11
C THR A 39 -15.51 -4.17 4.69
N ALA A 40 -14.21 -4.04 4.38
CA ALA A 40 -13.70 -3.70 3.07
C ALA A 40 -14.09 -4.76 2.02
N GLN A 41 -13.94 -6.05 2.33
CA GLN A 41 -14.33 -7.15 1.44
C GLN A 41 -15.82 -7.14 1.07
N ARG A 42 -16.68 -6.63 1.97
CA ARG A 42 -18.12 -6.51 1.69
C ARG A 42 -18.48 -5.25 0.91
N ALA A 43 -17.72 -4.18 1.10
CA ALA A 43 -18.00 -2.88 0.52
C ALA A 43 -17.32 -2.68 -0.85
N ALA A 44 -16.13 -3.26 -1.03
CA ALA A 44 -15.31 -3.06 -2.21
C ALA A 44 -15.87 -3.81 -3.43
N PRO A 45 -15.83 -3.21 -4.63
CA PRO A 45 -16.23 -3.86 -5.87
C PRO A 45 -15.15 -4.81 -6.42
N TYR A 46 -14.11 -5.14 -5.63
CA TYR A 46 -12.95 -5.94 -6.02
C TYR A 46 -12.47 -6.84 -4.86
N PRO A 47 -11.72 -7.92 -5.16
CA PRO A 47 -11.14 -8.77 -4.13
C PRO A 47 -10.07 -8.02 -3.34
N VAL A 48 -10.37 -7.73 -2.06
CA VAL A 48 -9.45 -7.00 -1.18
C VAL A 48 -8.26 -7.89 -0.83
N ALA A 49 -7.06 -7.38 -1.09
CA ALA A 49 -5.79 -8.02 -0.82
C ALA A 49 -5.43 -7.88 0.65
N ALA A 50 -5.23 -9.01 1.31
CA ALA A 50 -4.67 -9.05 2.66
C ALA A 50 -3.57 -10.12 2.72
N PRO A 51 -2.46 -9.84 3.43
CA PRO A 51 -1.43 -10.82 3.60
C PRO A 51 -1.89 -11.88 4.61
N GLU A 52 -1.62 -13.14 4.30
CA GLU A 52 -1.81 -14.27 5.20
C GLU A 52 -0.52 -15.08 5.31
N GLY A 53 -0.17 -15.45 6.55
CA GLY A 53 1.03 -16.28 6.79
C GLY A 53 2.35 -15.52 6.60
N LEU A 54 2.38 -14.21 6.88
CA LEU A 54 3.64 -13.48 6.94
C LEU A 54 4.58 -14.08 8.01
N PRO A 55 5.91 -14.05 7.79
CA PRO A 55 6.88 -14.47 8.79
C PRO A 55 6.71 -13.71 10.11
N GLY A 56 7.19 -14.29 11.21
CA GLY A 56 7.19 -13.61 12.51
C GLY A 56 7.93 -12.27 12.44
N GLY A 57 7.40 -11.26 13.16
CA GLY A 57 7.99 -9.93 13.27
C GLY A 57 7.38 -8.87 12.33
N TRP A 58 6.51 -9.26 11.40
CA TRP A 58 5.67 -8.30 10.67
C TRP A 58 4.54 -7.83 11.57
N LYS A 59 4.41 -6.51 11.74
CA LYS A 59 3.41 -5.90 12.62
C LYS A 59 2.52 -4.96 11.82
N ALA A 60 1.22 -5.24 11.75
CA ALA A 60 0.25 -4.33 11.15
C ALA A 60 0.13 -3.07 12.01
N THR A 61 0.28 -1.90 11.40
CA THR A 61 0.26 -0.61 12.12
C THR A 61 -0.82 0.34 11.62
N SER A 62 -1.28 0.16 10.39
CA SER A 62 -2.33 0.99 9.82
C SER A 62 -3.25 0.15 8.96
N VAL A 63 -4.55 0.35 9.11
CA VAL A 63 -5.57 -0.22 8.24
C VAL A 63 -6.60 0.86 7.96
N ARG A 64 -6.99 1.01 6.69
CA ARG A 64 -7.98 1.98 6.27
C ARG A 64 -8.68 1.51 5.00
N TYR A 65 -10.00 1.62 5.00
CA TYR A 65 -10.81 1.50 3.80
C TYR A 65 -11.54 2.82 3.54
N GLN A 66 -11.48 3.30 2.31
CA GLN A 66 -12.11 4.53 1.86
C GLN A 66 -12.98 4.26 0.64
N GLY A 67 -14.26 3.94 0.87
CA GLY A 67 -15.23 3.66 -0.20
C GLY A 67 -15.79 4.88 -0.94
N ILE A 68 -15.48 6.09 -0.45
CA ILE A 68 -15.98 7.33 -1.05
C ILE A 68 -14.92 7.76 -2.06
N GLU A 69 -15.30 7.86 -3.34
CA GLU A 69 -14.50 8.33 -4.50
C GLU A 69 -13.84 7.23 -5.34
N ASN A 70 -12.94 6.42 -4.77
CA ASN A 70 -12.12 5.46 -5.57
C ASN A 70 -11.99 4.05 -4.95
N ASP A 71 -12.82 3.73 -3.96
CA ASP A 71 -12.76 2.48 -3.19
C ASP A 71 -11.32 2.10 -2.85
N THR A 72 -10.66 2.89 -2.01
CA THR A 72 -9.24 2.71 -1.68
C THR A 72 -9.06 1.85 -0.44
N TRP A 73 -8.37 0.73 -0.58
CA TRP A 73 -7.89 -0.09 0.54
C TRP A 73 -6.44 0.25 0.86
N HIS A 74 -6.13 0.38 2.14
CA HIS A 74 -4.78 0.63 2.64
C HIS A 74 -4.49 -0.22 3.86
N LEU A 75 -3.37 -0.93 3.83
CA LEU A 75 -2.89 -1.74 4.93
C LEU A 75 -1.37 -1.61 5.05
N GLY A 76 -0.91 -1.01 6.14
CA GLY A 76 0.51 -0.78 6.43
C GLY A 76 1.05 -1.71 7.51
N PHE A 77 2.29 -2.10 7.31
CA PHE A 77 3.05 -2.98 8.19
C PHE A 77 4.43 -2.42 8.47
N HIS A 78 4.92 -2.67 9.66
CA HIS A 78 6.35 -2.64 9.95
C HIS A 78 6.96 -4.03 9.79
N THR A 79 8.13 -4.07 9.17
CA THR A 79 8.96 -5.25 9.03
C THR A 79 9.75 -5.52 10.32
N PRO A 80 10.33 -6.73 10.50
CA PRO A 80 11.10 -7.07 11.69
C PRO A 80 12.32 -6.17 11.96
N ASP A 81 12.88 -5.57 10.91
CA ASP A 81 13.99 -4.61 10.90
C ASP A 81 13.53 -3.14 10.95
N GLY A 82 12.24 -2.90 11.24
CA GLY A 82 11.69 -1.56 11.46
C GLY A 82 11.33 -0.76 10.21
N GLN A 83 11.47 -1.33 9.02
CA GLN A 83 11.05 -0.68 7.77
C GLN A 83 9.54 -0.70 7.62
N TYR A 84 9.02 0.21 6.79
CA TYR A 84 7.60 0.29 6.50
C TYR A 84 7.28 -0.29 5.13
N VAL A 85 6.24 -1.11 5.07
CA VAL A 85 5.69 -1.71 3.85
C VAL A 85 4.18 -1.61 3.91
N GLU A 86 3.59 -1.12 2.84
CA GLU A 86 2.15 -0.97 2.72
C GLU A 86 1.60 -1.62 1.46
N ILE A 87 0.35 -2.02 1.55
CA ILE A 87 -0.48 -2.49 0.46
C ILE A 87 -1.53 -1.43 0.25
N LYS A 88 -1.63 -0.93 -0.98
CA LYS A 88 -2.72 -0.07 -1.41
C LYS A 88 -3.43 -0.68 -2.60
N GLN A 89 -4.76 -0.66 -2.57
CA GLN A 89 -5.58 -1.02 -3.71
C GLN A 89 -6.58 0.08 -4.01
N SER A 90 -6.83 0.33 -5.28
CA SER A 90 -7.82 1.32 -5.71
C SER A 90 -8.36 0.99 -7.09
N THR A 91 -9.60 1.38 -7.35
CA THR A 91 -10.19 1.35 -8.70
C THR A 91 -9.89 2.62 -9.51
N GLU A 92 -9.10 3.54 -8.96
CA GLU A 92 -8.64 4.72 -9.68
C GLU A 92 -7.75 4.37 -10.89
N LYS A 93 -7.57 5.34 -11.79
CA LYS A 93 -6.62 5.26 -12.89
C LYS A 93 -5.23 4.82 -12.39
N PRO A 94 -4.69 3.67 -12.86
CA PRO A 94 -3.46 3.09 -12.32
C PRO A 94 -2.28 4.04 -12.33
N SER A 95 -2.09 4.78 -13.43
CA SER A 95 -0.96 5.71 -13.58
C SER A 95 -0.94 6.81 -12.51
N ARG A 96 -2.12 7.32 -12.12
CA ARG A 96 -2.21 8.37 -11.10
C ARG A 96 -1.99 7.79 -9.72
N PHE A 97 -2.67 6.67 -9.45
CA PHE A 97 -2.61 5.99 -8.17
C PHE A 97 -1.18 5.53 -7.81
N ILE A 98 -0.43 5.01 -8.79
CA ILE A 98 0.95 4.59 -8.60
C ILE A 98 1.84 5.80 -8.33
N ASP A 99 1.72 6.87 -9.12
CA ASP A 99 2.51 8.09 -8.95
C ASP A 99 2.29 8.71 -7.56
N GLU A 100 1.04 8.76 -7.11
CA GLU A 100 0.67 9.25 -5.78
C GLU A 100 1.15 8.33 -4.65
N THR A 101 0.99 7.01 -4.80
CA THR A 101 1.42 6.04 -3.78
C THR A 101 2.93 6.00 -3.61
N THR A 102 3.66 6.11 -4.71
CA THR A 102 5.12 5.95 -4.72
C THR A 102 5.89 7.28 -4.64
N ASP A 103 5.17 8.40 -4.68
CA ASP A 103 5.72 9.76 -4.75
C ASP A 103 6.72 9.87 -5.93
N GLY A 104 6.21 9.54 -7.12
CA GLY A 104 6.93 9.73 -8.38
C GLY A 104 7.77 8.55 -8.88
N ALA A 105 7.62 7.33 -8.35
CA ALA A 105 8.37 6.19 -8.86
C ALA A 105 7.97 5.83 -10.30
N ARG A 106 8.94 5.29 -11.05
CA ARG A 106 8.78 4.91 -12.45
C ARG A 106 8.87 3.41 -12.62
N ALA A 107 8.06 2.90 -13.54
CA ALA A 107 8.11 1.51 -13.96
C ALA A 107 9.51 1.19 -14.48
N THR A 108 10.09 0.12 -13.96
CA THR A 108 11.31 -0.46 -14.50
C THR A 108 10.97 -1.49 -15.56
N LYS A 109 11.98 -1.94 -16.31
CA LYS A 109 11.84 -3.09 -17.22
C LYS A 109 11.81 -4.44 -16.49
N ALA A 110 11.95 -4.43 -15.16
CA ALA A 110 11.95 -5.66 -14.36
C ALA A 110 10.52 -5.99 -13.93
N THR A 111 10.08 -7.18 -14.35
CA THR A 111 8.88 -7.83 -13.83
C THR A 111 9.29 -9.04 -13.02
N GLU A 112 8.54 -9.34 -11.97
CA GLU A 112 8.75 -10.50 -11.11
C GLU A 112 7.45 -11.28 -10.96
N GLU A 113 7.51 -12.60 -11.13
CA GLU A 113 6.38 -13.47 -10.87
C GLU A 113 6.35 -13.84 -9.38
N ILE A 114 5.31 -13.40 -8.67
CA ILE A 114 5.18 -13.56 -7.23
C ILE A 114 3.77 -14.07 -6.90
N GLY A 115 3.70 -15.28 -6.35
CA GLY A 115 2.44 -15.94 -6.02
C GLY A 115 1.54 -16.13 -7.25
N GLY A 116 2.13 -16.53 -8.39
CA GLY A 116 1.42 -16.78 -9.66
C GLY A 116 0.88 -15.52 -10.35
N ARG A 117 1.39 -14.34 -9.99
CA ARG A 117 0.99 -13.04 -10.52
C ARG A 117 2.22 -12.26 -10.99
N THR A 118 2.10 -11.55 -12.09
CA THR A 118 3.20 -10.73 -12.63
C THR A 118 3.18 -9.34 -12.00
N TRP A 119 4.23 -9.01 -11.26
CA TRP A 119 4.42 -7.71 -10.63
C TRP A 119 5.44 -6.91 -11.40
N THR A 120 5.15 -5.63 -11.65
CA THR A 120 6.11 -4.71 -12.24
C THR A 120 6.80 -3.93 -11.14
N ARG A 121 8.13 -3.86 -11.19
CA ARG A 121 8.92 -3.11 -10.23
C ARG A 121 8.94 -1.63 -10.58
N TYR A 122 8.65 -0.78 -9.61
CA TYR A 122 8.71 0.67 -9.69
C TYR A 122 9.79 1.19 -8.72
N THR A 123 10.60 2.15 -9.18
CA THR A 123 11.69 2.73 -8.38
C THR A 123 11.96 4.18 -8.79
N GLY A 124 12.83 4.88 -8.05
CA GLY A 124 13.24 6.26 -8.33
C GLY A 124 12.30 7.34 -7.78
N GLY A 125 11.24 6.95 -7.06
CA GLY A 125 10.43 7.84 -6.23
C GLY A 125 10.89 7.82 -4.78
N ARG A 126 10.06 8.35 -3.87
CA ARG A 126 10.31 8.25 -2.42
C ARG A 126 10.22 6.81 -1.91
N TYR A 127 9.33 6.02 -2.52
CA TYR A 127 9.09 4.64 -2.15
C TYR A 127 9.33 3.72 -3.35
N ASP A 128 10.02 2.63 -3.10
CA ASP A 128 10.08 1.52 -4.03
C ASP A 128 8.76 0.75 -3.98
N ALA A 129 8.33 0.21 -5.12
CA ALA A 129 7.06 -0.48 -5.20
C ALA A 129 7.05 -1.67 -6.16
N LEU A 130 6.15 -2.61 -5.88
CA LEU A 130 5.71 -3.66 -6.77
C LEU A 130 4.25 -3.40 -7.11
N VAL A 131 3.95 -3.29 -8.40
CA VAL A 131 2.62 -2.98 -8.89
C VAL A 131 2.06 -4.17 -9.65
N LEU A 132 0.84 -4.55 -9.29
CA LEU A 132 0.00 -5.50 -9.99
C LEU A 132 -1.20 -4.75 -10.58
N LEU A 133 -1.28 -4.73 -11.91
CA LEU A 133 -2.42 -4.15 -12.62
C LEU A 133 -3.58 -5.16 -12.67
N ALA A 134 -4.81 -4.65 -12.59
CA ALA A 134 -6.01 -5.43 -12.80
C ALA A 134 -6.01 -5.99 -14.24
N GLY A 135 -5.91 -7.32 -14.38
CA GLY A 135 -5.74 -8.00 -15.67
C GLY A 135 -4.45 -8.81 -15.83
N GLY A 136 -3.55 -8.83 -14.83
CA GLY A 136 -2.26 -9.52 -14.93
C GLY A 136 -2.26 -11.07 -14.90
N ALA A 137 -3.26 -11.72 -15.48
CA ALA A 137 -3.27 -13.17 -15.72
C ALA A 137 -3.11 -13.53 -17.22
N ASP A 138 -3.26 -12.59 -18.14
CA ASP A 138 -3.02 -12.76 -19.58
C ASP A 138 -2.10 -11.65 -20.12
N GLY A 139 -0.88 -12.01 -20.51
CA GLY A 139 0.06 -11.04 -21.10
C GLY A 139 1.49 -11.55 -21.20
N ALA A 140 1.67 -12.68 -21.90
CA ALA A 140 2.97 -13.24 -22.24
C ALA A 140 3.63 -12.52 -23.46
N ASP A 141 3.30 -11.27 -23.74
CA ASP A 141 3.81 -10.50 -24.87
C ASP A 141 4.26 -9.08 -24.48
N GLY A 142 5.19 -9.00 -23.53
CA GLY A 142 5.83 -7.75 -23.11
C GLY A 142 6.70 -7.11 -24.20
N ALA A 143 6.07 -6.48 -25.21
CA ALA A 143 6.74 -5.72 -26.26
C ALA A 143 6.42 -4.21 -26.28
N ASP A 144 5.53 -3.69 -25.45
CA ASP A 144 5.33 -2.23 -25.34
C ASP A 144 5.39 -1.73 -23.89
N GLY A 145 6.47 -1.01 -23.60
CA GLY A 145 6.52 -0.16 -22.43
C GLY A 145 5.36 0.83 -22.45
N ALA A 146 4.62 0.88 -21.34
CA ALA A 146 3.67 1.93 -21.01
C ALA A 146 2.40 2.07 -21.87
N LYS A 147 1.87 0.99 -22.44
CA LYS A 147 0.50 0.96 -23.00
C LYS A 147 -0.39 -0.13 -22.41
N GLY A 148 -0.71 0.02 -21.12
CA GLY A 148 -1.78 -0.74 -20.47
C GLY A 148 -2.50 0.02 -19.36
N ALA A 149 -2.32 1.36 -19.31
CA ALA A 149 -2.95 2.22 -18.31
C ALA A 149 -4.34 2.75 -18.75
N ASP A 150 -4.88 2.22 -19.86
CA ASP A 150 -6.23 2.44 -20.36
C ASP A 150 -7.15 1.22 -20.17
N GLY A 151 -6.70 0.21 -19.41
CA GLY A 151 -7.49 -0.95 -19.00
C GLY A 151 -8.61 -0.62 -18.01
N ALA A 152 -9.53 0.28 -18.37
CA ALA A 152 -10.83 0.46 -17.72
C ALA A 152 -11.78 -0.74 -17.95
N GLY A 153 -11.24 -1.91 -18.33
CA GLY A 153 -11.98 -3.07 -18.82
C GLY A 153 -11.88 -4.34 -17.96
N ALA A 154 -10.94 -4.43 -17.02
CA ALA A 154 -10.91 -5.52 -16.06
C ALA A 154 -11.58 -5.04 -14.76
N ARG A 155 -12.63 -5.73 -14.29
CA ARG A 155 -13.24 -5.51 -12.97
C ARG A 155 -12.24 -5.83 -11.85
N GLY A 156 -11.23 -5.00 -11.67
CA GLY A 156 -10.21 -5.21 -10.66
C GLY A 156 -9.55 -3.91 -10.22
N ALA A 157 -9.09 -3.88 -8.98
CA ALA A 157 -8.31 -2.79 -8.44
C ALA A 157 -6.83 -2.92 -8.81
N THR A 158 -6.16 -1.79 -9.01
CA THR A 158 -4.70 -1.74 -9.08
C THR A 158 -4.16 -2.02 -7.69
N THR A 159 -3.30 -3.02 -7.55
CA THR A 159 -2.66 -3.36 -6.27
C THR A 159 -1.21 -2.90 -6.28
N VAL A 160 -0.84 -2.09 -5.30
CA VAL A 160 0.52 -1.57 -5.13
C VAL A 160 1.03 -2.00 -3.77
N VAL A 161 2.18 -2.67 -3.76
CA VAL A 161 2.95 -2.95 -2.55
C VAL A 161 4.13 -2.00 -2.56
N ALA A 162 4.11 -0.99 -1.69
CA ALA A 162 5.12 0.07 -1.65
C ALA A 162 5.70 0.23 -0.25
N GLY A 163 6.87 0.85 -0.14
CA GLY A 163 7.40 1.20 1.18
C GLY A 163 8.86 1.63 1.15
N THR A 164 9.41 1.74 2.36
CA THR A 164 10.85 1.94 2.59
C THR A 164 11.61 0.62 2.72
N GLY A 165 10.87 -0.49 2.85
CA GLY A 165 11.44 -1.84 2.86
C GLY A 165 12.14 -2.17 1.54
N SER A 166 13.14 -3.04 1.64
CA SER A 166 13.83 -3.61 0.49
C SER A 166 12.87 -4.36 -0.45
N PHE A 167 13.24 -4.51 -1.73
CA PHE A 167 12.47 -5.32 -2.67
C PHE A 167 12.25 -6.77 -2.21
N ALA A 168 13.15 -7.33 -1.40
CA ALA A 168 12.96 -8.66 -0.81
C ALA A 168 11.77 -8.68 0.17
N GLN A 169 11.60 -7.62 0.97
CA GLN A 169 10.46 -7.47 1.88
C GLN A 169 9.17 -7.16 1.13
N LEU A 170 9.23 -6.29 0.11
CA LEU A 170 8.08 -6.04 -0.77
C LEU A 170 7.62 -7.33 -1.45
N LYS A 171 8.57 -8.17 -1.89
CA LYS A 171 8.29 -9.51 -2.42
C LYS A 171 7.63 -10.43 -1.41
N GLN A 172 8.15 -10.49 -0.18
CA GLN A 172 7.57 -11.31 0.88
C GLN A 172 6.13 -10.90 1.17
N MET A 173 5.86 -9.59 1.22
CA MET A 173 4.51 -9.05 1.35
C MET A 173 3.64 -9.47 0.17
N ALA A 174 4.08 -9.22 -1.06
CA ALA A 174 3.36 -9.57 -2.29
C ALA A 174 3.07 -11.08 -2.40
N ALA A 175 3.99 -11.94 -1.96
CA ALA A 175 3.83 -13.38 -1.93
C ALA A 175 2.78 -13.85 -0.91
N ALA A 176 2.68 -13.15 0.22
CA ALA A 176 1.70 -13.45 1.27
C ALA A 176 0.28 -12.96 0.94
N LEU A 177 0.11 -12.09 -0.08
CA LEU A 177 -1.18 -11.53 -0.42
C LEU A 177 -2.17 -12.58 -0.92
N LYS A 178 -3.27 -12.77 -0.19
CA LYS A 178 -4.49 -13.40 -0.70
C LYS A 178 -5.44 -12.35 -1.24
N LEU A 179 -5.91 -12.57 -2.47
CA LEU A 179 -7.03 -11.87 -3.07
C LEU A 179 -8.25 -12.76 -2.82
N GLY A 180 -9.09 -12.36 -1.86
CA GLY A 180 -10.27 -13.12 -1.41
C GLY A 180 -11.55 -12.72 -2.13
#